data_AF-A0A3B9GRY1-F1
#
_entry.id   AF-A0A3B9GRY1-F1
#
_cell.length_a   1.000
_cell.length_b   1.000
_cell.length_c   1.000
_cell.angle_alpha   90.00
_cell.angle_beta   90.00
_cell.angle_gamma   90.00
#
_symmetry.space_group_name_H-M   'P 1'
#
loop_
_entity.id
_entity.type
_entity.pdbx_description
1 polymer ?
#
loop_
_entity_poly.entity_id
_entity_poly.type
_entity_poly.pdbx_seq_one_letter_code
_entity_poly.pdbx_strand_id
1 'polypeptide(L)' 'MKKLVEQIVATAEALKADIVKEGNKAAAARARKATLQLEKLGKEYRKASIAAAKK' A
#
# COMPACT_ATOMS: atom_id res chain seq x y z
N MET A 1 -7.72 8.68 -9.89
CA MET A 1 -7.91 8.25 -8.48
C MET A 1 -8.35 6.80 -8.35
N LYS A 2 -9.36 6.32 -9.10
CA LYS A 2 -9.89 4.94 -8.99
C LYS A 2 -8.81 3.84 -9.04
N LYS A 3 -7.96 3.84 -10.09
CA LYS A 3 -6.82 2.91 -10.23
C LYS A 3 -5.84 2.95 -9.04
N LEU A 4 -5.60 4.13 -8.49
CA LEU A 4 -4.69 4.32 -7.37
C LEU A 4 -5.28 3.72 -6.08
N VAL A 5 -6.59 3.89 -5.87
CA VAL A 5 -7.30 3.26 -4.75
C VAL A 5 -7.29 1.74 -4.88
N GLU A 6 -7.53 1.20 -6.08
CA GLU A 6 -7.42 -0.25 -6.34
C GLU A 6 -6.03 -0.80 -6.01
N GLN A 7 -4.96 -0.09 -6.38
CA GLN A 7 -3.58 -0.48 -6.05
C GLN A 7 -3.29 -0.42 -4.55
N ILE A 8 -3.85 0.57 -3.83
CA ILE A 8 -3.73 0.68 -2.37
C ILE A 8 -4.40 -0.52 -1.69
N VAL A 9 -5.63 -0.85 -2.09
CA VAL A 9 -6.39 -2.00 -1.55
C VAL A 9 -5.63 -3.30 -1.78
N ALA A 10 -5.20 -3.56 -3.02
CA ALA A 10 -4.44 -4.78 -3.35
C ALA A 10 -3.13 -4.89 -2.55
N THR A 11 -2.41 -3.77 -2.38
CA THR A 11 -1.16 -3.75 -1.59
C THR A 11 -1.43 -4.00 -0.10
N ALA A 12 -2.53 -3.46 0.44
CA ALA A 12 -2.93 -3.68 1.83
C ALA A 12 -3.39 -5.14 2.07
N GLU A 13 -4.07 -5.77 1.11
CA GLU A 13 -4.44 -7.18 1.19
C GLU A 13 -3.19 -8.09 1.16
N ALA A 14 -2.25 -7.82 0.25
CA ALA A 14 -0.98 -8.53 0.20
C ALA A 14 -0.19 -8.41 1.52
N LEU A 15 -0.19 -7.21 2.12
CA LEU A 15 0.41 -6.98 3.44
C LEU A 15 -0.28 -7.83 4.52
N LYS A 16 -1.61 -7.79 4.60
CA LYS A 16 -2.39 -8.59 5.58
C LYS A 16 -2.09 -10.08 5.48
N ALA A 17 -1.93 -10.60 4.26
CA ALA A 17 -1.63 -12.02 4.03
C ALA A 17 -0.23 -12.44 4.52
N ASP A 18 0.70 -11.51 4.69
CA ASP A 18 2.09 -11.80 5.05
C ASP A 18 2.45 -11.42 6.49
N ILE A 19 1.80 -10.41 7.09
CA ILE A 19 2.07 -10.00 8.48
C ILE A 19 1.69 -11.07 9.52
N VAL A 20 0.73 -11.94 9.20
CA VAL A 20 0.26 -13.01 10.10
C VAL A 20 1.16 -14.25 10.08
N LYS A 21 2.12 -14.33 9.15
CA LYS A 21 3.00 -15.49 8.96
C LYS A 21 4.29 -15.35 9.76
N GLU A 22 4.16 -15.27 11.07
CA GLU A 22 5.29 -15.15 11.99
C GLU A 22 6.29 -16.31 11.82
N GLY A 23 7.58 -16.05 11.98
CA GLY A 23 8.66 -17.04 11.73
C GLY A 23 9.02 -17.27 10.26
N ASN A 24 8.20 -16.82 9.30
CA ASN A 24 8.52 -16.94 7.87
C ASN A 24 9.33 -15.73 7.36
N LYS A 25 10.65 -15.91 7.16
CA LYS A 25 11.56 -14.86 6.66
C LYS A 25 11.13 -14.26 5.31
N ALA A 26 10.63 -15.08 4.40
CA ALA A 26 10.19 -14.61 3.08
C ALA A 26 8.89 -13.79 3.18
N ALA A 27 7.95 -14.19 4.04
CA ALA A 27 6.75 -13.40 4.32
C ALA A 27 7.11 -12.07 4.98
N ALA A 28 8.03 -12.06 5.95
CA ALA A 28 8.50 -10.83 6.58
C ALA A 28 9.17 -9.86 5.59
N ALA A 29 9.95 -10.38 4.63
CA ALA A 29 10.53 -9.55 3.56
C ALA A 29 9.44 -8.97 2.63
N ARG A 30 8.44 -9.77 2.25
CA ARG A 30 7.31 -9.31 1.44
C ARG A 30 6.44 -8.29 2.17
N ALA A 31 6.16 -8.49 3.45
CA ALA A 31 5.44 -7.54 4.29
C ALA A 31 6.16 -6.18 4.35
N ARG A 32 7.48 -6.16 4.59
CA ARG A 32 8.27 -4.91 4.56
C ARG A 32 8.19 -4.20 3.21
N LYS A 33 8.29 -4.94 2.10
CA LYS A 33 8.15 -4.39 0.75
C LYS A 33 6.75 -3.81 0.50
N ALA A 34 5.70 -4.54 0.90
CA ALA A 34 4.32 -4.10 0.77
C ALA A 34 4.05 -2.83 1.60
N THR A 35 4.58 -2.73 2.83
CA THR A 35 4.47 -1.51 3.64
C THR A 35 5.12 -0.30 2.97
N LEU A 36 6.33 -0.45 2.41
CA LEU A 36 7.00 0.65 1.68
C LEU A 36 6.22 1.07 0.44
N GLN A 37 5.61 0.12 -0.27
CA GLN A 37 4.79 0.40 -1.44
C GLN A 37 3.48 1.10 -1.05
N LEU A 38 2.85 0.68 0.04
CA LEU A 38 1.63 1.30 0.58
C LEU A 38 1.87 2.74 1.00
N GLU A 39 3.01 3.03 1.63
CA GLU A 39 3.40 4.40 2.00
C GLU A 39 3.52 5.32 0.78
N LYS A 40 4.19 4.84 -0.29
CA LYS A 40 4.34 5.60 -1.54
C LYS A 40 2.98 5.89 -2.19
N LEU A 41 2.13 4.87 -2.30
CA LEU A 41 0.79 5.00 -2.87
C LEU A 41 -0.09 5.94 -2.05
N GLY A 42 -0.02 5.88 -0.71
CA GLY A 42 -0.73 6.80 0.17
C GLY A 42 -0.31 8.25 0.01
N LYS A 43 0.99 8.51 -0.16
CA LYS A 43 1.51 9.86 -0.46
C LYS A 43 1.03 10.36 -1.83
N GLU A 44 1.01 9.50 -2.84
CA GLU A 44 0.49 9.83 -4.18
C GLU A 44 -1.01 10.15 -4.13
N TYR A 45 -1.78 9.36 -3.39
CA TYR A 45 -3.20 9.61 -3.16
C TYR A 45 -3.43 10.98 -2.54
N ARG A 46 -2.69 11.30 -1.47
CA ARG A 46 -2.78 12.60 -0.79
C ARG A 46 -2.51 13.76 -1.76
N LYS A 47 -1.45 13.67 -2.57
CA LYS A 47 -1.12 14.70 -3.56
C LYS A 47 -2.23 14.85 -4.60
N ALA A 48 -2.71 13.74 -5.16
CA ALA A 48 -3.79 13.73 -6.15
C ALA A 48 -5.10 14.29 -5.58
N SER A 49 -5.44 13.95 -4.33
CA SER A 49 -6.62 14.44 -3.63
C SER A 49 -6.56 15.96 -3.39
N ILE A 50 -5.41 16.49 -2.96
CA ILE A 50 -5.22 17.94 -2.78
C ILE A 50 -5.32 18.66 -4.12
N ALA A 51 -4.73 18.12 -5.18
CA ALA A 51 -4.81 18.71 -6.52
C ALA A 51 -6.25 18.72 -7.06
N ALA A 52 -7.03 17.67 -6.79
CA ALA A 52 -8.43 17.60 -7.16
C ALA A 52 -9.30 18.61 -6.38
N ALA A 53 -9.02 18.85 -5.09
CA ALA A 53 -9.77 19.81 -4.27
C ALA A 53 -9.47 21.29 -4.59
N LYS A 54 -8.36 21.56 -5.31
CA LYS A 54 -7.96 22.90 -5.76
C LYS A 54 -8.42 23.24 -7.18
N LYS A 55 -8.99 22.27 -7.89
CA LYS A 55 -9.61 22.45 -9.21
C LYS A 55 -11.11 22.64 -9.04
#